data_AF-A0A914YI76-F1
#
_entry.id   AF-A0A914YI76-F1
#
_cell.length_a   1.000
_cell.length_b   1.000
_cell.length_c   1.000
_cell.angle_alpha   90.00
_cell.angle_beta   90.00
_cell.angle_gamma   90.00
#
_symmetry.space_group_name_H-M   'P 1'
#
loop_
_entity.id
_entity.type
_entity.pdbx_description
1 polymer ?
#
loop_
_entity_poly.entity_id
_entity_poly.type
_entity_poly.pdbx_seq_one_letter_code
_entity_poly.pdbx_strand_id
1 'polypeptide(L)'
;MEHKQVRIKVRGQDDVTLDVYRAAQGYVSSWDKKNNTAYANRRTWEGREIETLLGWAHAAKAKNWDQFMAQASRVSASITWFYADTQNQYRCGSPGPLAQAPSQSGDPVPCSGRRQYGMARLPEL
;
A
#
# COMPACT_ATOMS: atom_id res chain seq x y z
N MET A 1 -9.40 18.47 -1.88
CA MET A 1 -9.22 17.41 -2.90
C MET A 1 -8.23 17.96 -3.90
N GLU A 2 -7.19 17.20 -4.22
CA GLU A 2 -6.21 17.56 -5.23
C GLU A 2 -6.67 17.05 -6.60
N HIS A 3 -6.33 17.79 -7.66
CA HIS A 3 -6.66 17.47 -9.04
C HIS A 3 -5.44 17.70 -9.93
N LYS A 4 -5.18 16.76 -10.83
CA LYS A 4 -4.08 16.82 -11.79
C LYS A 4 -4.53 16.27 -13.13
N GLN A 5 -4.16 16.94 -14.22
CA GLN A 5 -4.31 16.42 -15.56
C GLN A 5 -3.06 15.67 -15.99
N VAL A 6 -3.26 14.48 -16.54
CA VAL A 6 -2.19 13.62 -17.09
C VAL A 6 -2.47 13.43 -18.57
N ARG A 7 -1.47 13.73 -19.41
CA ARG A 7 -1.56 13.48 -20.85
C ARG A 7 -0.98 12.11 -21.17
N ILE A 8 -1.75 11.29 -21.88
CA ILE A 8 -1.41 9.93 -22.29
C ILE A 8 -1.16 9.95 -23.79
N LYS A 9 0.06 9.62 -24.21
CA LYS A 9 0.43 9.53 -25.63
C LYS A 9 -0.11 8.24 -26.22
N VAL A 10 -0.75 8.33 -27.39
CA VAL A 10 -1.31 7.19 -28.11
C VAL A 10 -0.65 7.07 -29.48
N ARG A 11 -0.11 5.88 -29.79
CA ARG A 11 0.57 5.68 -31.08
C ARG A 11 -0.44 5.78 -32.23
N GLY A 12 -0.20 6.69 -33.17
CA GLY A 12 -1.01 6.86 -34.37
C GLY A 12 -2.36 7.54 -34.14
N GLN A 13 -2.56 8.16 -32.97
CA GLN A 13 -3.77 8.91 -32.62
C GLN A 13 -3.36 10.16 -31.81
N ASP A 14 -4.33 11.03 -31.55
CA ASP A 14 -4.13 12.18 -30.68
C ASP A 14 -3.93 11.77 -29.22
N ASP A 15 -3.21 12.60 -28.48
CA ASP A 15 -2.99 12.43 -27.04
C ASP A 15 -4.32 12.53 -26.27
N VAL A 16 -4.51 11.65 -25.29
CA VAL A 16 -5.70 11.65 -24.42
C VAL A 16 -5.37 12.33 -23.10
N THR A 17 -6.24 13.22 -22.62
CA THR A 17 -6.10 13.85 -21.29
C THR A 17 -6.95 13.12 -20.26
N LEU A 18 -6.34 12.76 -19.13
CA LEU A 18 -6.96 12.09 -17.99
C LEU A 18 -6.94 13.01 -16.76
N ASP A 19 -8.11 13.27 -16.18
CA ASP A 19 -8.23 13.93 -14.88
C ASP A 19 -8.05 12.93 -13.73
N VAL A 20 -7.05 13.17 -12.88
CA VAL A 20 -6.73 12.37 -11.71
C VAL A 20 -7.04 13.17 -10.45
N TYR A 21 -7.82 12.57 -9.54
CA TYR A 21 -8.23 13.19 -8.29
C TYR A 21 -7.69 12.43 -7.08
N ARG A 22 -7.31 13.18 -6.04
CA ARG A 22 -6.82 12.64 -4.77
C ARG A 22 -7.53 13.30 -3.59
N ALA A 23 -8.14 12.47 -2.75
CA ALA A 23 -8.72 12.86 -1.47
C ALA A 23 -7.72 12.60 -0.32
N ALA A 24 -8.08 12.97 0.90
CA ALA A 24 -7.24 12.70 2.08
C ALA A 24 -7.01 11.20 2.32
N GLN A 25 -7.92 10.35 1.82
CA GLN A 25 -7.85 8.90 1.90
C GLN A 25 -6.98 8.28 0.81
N GLY A 26 -6.64 9.00 -0.27
CA GLY A 26 -5.88 8.48 -1.40
C GLY A 26 -6.52 8.84 -2.75
N TYR A 27 -6.12 8.13 -3.80
CA TYR A 27 -6.63 8.37 -5.15
C TYR A 27 -8.09 7.92 -5.31
N VAL A 28 -8.88 8.72 -6.01
CA VAL A 28 -10.26 8.39 -6.37
C VAL A 28 -10.25 7.35 -7.49
N SER A 29 -10.91 6.21 -7.27
CA SER A 29 -11.01 5.12 -8.24
C SER A 29 -12.31 5.13 -9.04
N SER A 30 -13.40 5.64 -8.46
CA SER A 30 -14.70 5.70 -9.14
C SER A 30 -15.60 6.80 -8.57
N TRP A 31 -16.57 7.20 -9.40
CA TRP A 31 -17.56 8.22 -9.09
C TRP A 31 -18.97 7.65 -9.28
N ASP A 32 -19.77 7.68 -8.23
CA ASP A 32 -21.21 7.49 -8.29
C ASP A 32 -21.89 8.86 -8.30
N LYS A 33 -22.14 9.36 -9.52
CA LYS A 33 -22.74 10.68 -9.73
C LYS A 33 -24.19 10.73 -9.25
N LYS A 34 -24.93 9.61 -9.31
CA LYS A 34 -26.33 9.56 -8.88
C LYS A 34 -26.43 9.80 -7.37
N ASN A 35 -25.51 9.21 -6.61
CA ASN A 35 -25.48 9.30 -5.16
C ASN A 35 -24.46 10.33 -4.64
N ASN A 36 -23.91 11.19 -5.50
CA ASN A 36 -22.91 12.21 -5.16
C ASN A 36 -21.75 11.66 -4.31
N THR A 37 -21.27 10.46 -4.63
CA THR A 37 -20.26 9.73 -3.84
C THR A 37 -19.04 9.40 -4.69
N ALA A 38 -17.86 9.56 -4.11
CA ALA A 38 -16.60 9.16 -4.72
C ALA A 38 -15.92 8.12 -3.83
N TYR A 39 -15.34 7.09 -4.45
CA TYR A 39 -14.61 6.04 -3.75
C TYR A 39 -13.12 6.29 -3.90
N ALA A 40 -12.40 6.32 -2.76
CA ALA A 40 -10.96 6.55 -2.72
C ALA A 40 -10.24 5.36 -2.07
N ASN A 41 -9.09 5.02 -2.63
CA ASN A 41 -8.29 3.88 -2.17
C ASN A 41 -7.20 4.33 -1.20
N ARG A 42 -7.37 3.98 0.08
CA ARG A 42 -6.33 4.14 1.10
C ARG A 42 -5.44 2.91 1.16
N ARG A 43 -4.13 3.10 1.05
CA ARG A 43 -3.14 2.02 1.09
C ARG A 43 -2.22 2.23 2.29
N THR A 44 -2.00 1.19 3.10
CA THR A 44 -1.10 1.25 4.27
C THR A 44 0.36 1.43 3.89
N TRP A 45 0.71 1.11 2.64
CA TRP A 45 2.06 1.15 2.10
C TRP A 45 2.38 2.40 1.29
N GLU A 46 1.42 3.30 1.11
CA GLU A 46 1.62 4.53 0.36
C GLU A 46 2.69 5.42 1.01
N GLY A 47 3.65 5.88 0.21
CA GLY A 47 4.80 6.67 0.67
C GLY A 47 5.98 5.82 1.18
N ARG A 48 5.86 4.49 1.21
CA ARG A 48 6.93 3.55 1.62
C ARG A 48 7.39 2.65 0.47
N GLU A 49 7.13 3.04 -0.77
CA GLU A 49 7.45 2.27 -1.97
C GLU A 49 8.97 2.09 -2.13
N ILE A 50 9.73 3.17 -1.97
CA ILE A 50 11.19 3.15 -2.08
C ILE A 50 11.81 2.41 -0.90
N GLU A 51 11.28 2.59 0.31
CA GLU A 51 11.75 1.86 1.49
C GLU A 51 11.55 0.35 1.32
N THR A 52 10.40 -0.05 0.77
CA THR A 52 10.11 -1.45 0.43
C THR A 52 11.11 -2.00 -0.58
N LEU A 53 11.39 -1.25 -1.66
CA LEU A 53 12.37 -1.64 -2.66
C LEU A 53 13.77 -1.84 -2.06
N LEU A 54 14.19 -0.93 -1.17
CA LEU A 54 15.48 -1.04 -0.48
C LEU A 54 15.49 -2.25 0.48
N GLY A 55 14.41 -2.50 1.21
CA GLY A 55 14.26 -3.70 2.04
C GLY A 55 14.50 -4.98 1.22
N TRP A 56 13.90 -5.09 0.04
CA TRP A 56 14.16 -6.21 -0.88
C TRP A 56 15.62 -6.28 -1.32
N ALA A 57 16.20 -5.18 -1.79
CA ALA A 57 17.58 -5.17 -2.28
C ALA A 57 18.59 -5.56 -1.19
N HIS A 58 18.34 -5.14 0.06
CA HIS A 58 19.22 -5.46 1.19
C HIS A 58 18.97 -6.85 1.78
N ALA A 59 17.77 -7.43 1.64
CA ALA A 59 17.50 -8.80 2.07
C ALA A 59 18.41 -9.81 1.37
N ALA A 60 18.77 -9.57 0.11
CA ALA A 60 19.73 -10.39 -0.65
C ALA A 60 21.16 -10.38 -0.04
N LYS A 61 21.47 -9.41 0.84
CA LYS A 61 22.77 -9.31 1.54
C LYS A 61 22.75 -9.95 2.93
N ALA A 62 21.58 -10.33 3.43
CA ALA A 62 21.42 -10.93 4.75
C ALA A 62 22.16 -12.28 4.83
N LYS A 63 22.83 -12.52 5.96
CA LYS A 63 23.61 -13.74 6.19
C LYS A 63 22.96 -14.72 7.16
N ASN A 64 21.91 -14.28 7.83
CA ASN A 64 21.14 -15.07 8.78
C ASN A 64 19.67 -14.61 8.79
N TRP A 65 18.83 -15.39 9.46
CA TRP A 65 17.41 -15.12 9.60
C TRP A 65 17.12 -13.74 10.19
N ASP A 66 17.85 -13.32 11.22
CA ASP A 66 17.57 -12.06 11.91
C ASP A 66 17.86 -10.84 11.02
N GLN A 67 18.97 -10.86 10.27
CA GLN A 67 19.28 -9.83 9.27
C GLN A 67 18.25 -9.80 8.14
N PHE A 68 17.74 -10.97 7.74
CA PHE A 68 16.70 -11.09 6.73
C PHE A 68 15.39 -10.46 7.21
N MET A 69 14.97 -10.77 8.43
CA MET A 69 13.76 -10.20 9.05
C MET A 69 13.90 -8.70 9.37
N ALA A 70 15.10 -8.23 9.69
CA ALA A 70 15.38 -6.80 9.83
C ALA A 70 15.18 -6.02 8.51
N GLN A 71 15.33 -6.66 7.35
CA GLN A 71 14.96 -6.05 6.08
C GLN A 71 13.47 -6.24 5.76
N ALA A 72 12.87 -7.36 6.17
CA ALA A 72 11.45 -7.61 6.02
C ALA A 72 10.58 -6.56 6.77
N SER A 73 11.01 -6.06 7.92
CA SER A 73 10.29 -5.00 8.66
C SER A 73 10.17 -3.68 7.91
N ARG A 74 11.02 -3.45 6.90
CA ARG A 74 11.01 -2.27 6.03
C ARG A 74 10.04 -2.39 4.85
N VAL A 75 9.54 -3.60 4.61
CA VAL A 75 8.70 -3.92 3.46
C VAL A 75 7.24 -3.69 3.82
N SER A 76 6.62 -2.77 3.08
CA SER A 76 5.24 -2.37 3.30
C SER A 76 4.24 -3.13 2.43
N ALA A 77 4.72 -3.87 1.43
CA ALA A 77 3.87 -4.77 0.66
C ALA A 77 3.53 -6.02 1.49
N SER A 78 2.25 -6.41 1.51
CA SER A 78 1.79 -7.65 2.12
C SER A 78 2.16 -8.84 1.23
N ILE A 79 3.32 -9.45 1.49
CA ILE A 79 3.89 -10.52 0.65
C ILE A 79 4.55 -11.56 1.57
N THR A 80 4.34 -12.84 1.30
CA THR A 80 5.06 -13.91 2.00
C THR A 80 6.50 -14.00 1.52
N TRP A 81 7.44 -13.95 2.47
CA TRP A 81 8.86 -14.16 2.23
C TRP A 81 9.26 -15.55 2.72
N PHE A 82 10.16 -16.18 1.96
CA PHE A 82 10.73 -17.48 2.25
C PHE A 82 12.24 -17.35 2.43
N TYR A 83 12.79 -18.06 3.41
CA TYR A 83 14.20 -18.05 3.76
C TYR A 83 14.75 -19.47 3.80
N ALA A 84 15.94 -19.65 3.24
CA ALA A 84 16.73 -20.88 3.31
C ALA A 84 18.22 -20.51 3.45
N ASP A 85 18.98 -21.25 4.26
CA ASP A 85 20.42 -21.06 4.43
C ASP A 85 21.25 -22.35 4.35
N THR A 86 22.57 -22.21 4.37
CA THR A 86 23.53 -23.33 4.31
C THR A 86 23.60 -24.16 5.59
N GLN A 87 22.90 -23.75 6.65
CA GLN A 87 22.75 -24.49 7.91
C GLN A 87 21.44 -25.29 7.94
N ASN A 88 20.78 -25.45 6.79
CA ASN A 88 19.48 -26.12 6.63
C ASN A 88 18.36 -25.47 7.46
N GLN A 89 18.41 -24.15 7.70
CA GLN A 89 17.26 -23.44 8.26
C GLN A 89 16.29 -23.05 7.15
N TYR A 90 15.02 -23.44 7.28
CA TYR A 90 13.94 -23.08 6.37
C TYR A 90 12.84 -22.38 7.15
N ARG A 91 12.52 -21.14 6.78
CA ARG A 91 11.58 -20.30 7.52
C ARG A 91 10.75 -19.43 6.57
N CYS A 92 9.61 -18.95 7.06
CA CYS A 92 8.77 -18.00 6.34
C CYS A 92 8.38 -16.83 7.25
N GLY A 93 8.10 -15.68 6.64
CA GLY A 93 7.62 -14.49 7.32
C GLY A 93 6.70 -13.70 6.40
N SER A 94 5.76 -12.95 6.97
CA SER A 94 4.80 -12.14 6.21
C SER A 94 4.99 -10.66 6.52
N PRO A 95 5.92 -9.95 5.85
CA PRO A 95 6.05 -8.51 5.97
C PRO A 95 4.82 -7.75 5.44
N GLY A 96 4.74 -6.49 5.85
CA GLY A 96 3.67 -5.56 5.48
C GLY A 96 2.89 -5.04 6.70
N PRO A 97 2.64 -3.73 6.82
CA PRO A 97 1.82 -3.17 7.89
C PRO A 97 0.37 -3.62 7.75
N LEU A 98 -0.15 -4.21 8.82
CA LEU A 98 -1.57 -4.49 8.98
C LEU A 98 -2.27 -3.22 9.47
N ALA A 99 -3.32 -2.80 8.75
CA ALA A 99 -4.19 -1.75 9.24
C ALA A 99 -4.97 -2.24 10.46
N GLN A 100 -5.00 -1.47 11.53
CA GLN A 100 -5.99 -1.67 12.58
C GLN A 100 -7.32 -1.08 12.10
N ALA A 101 -8.26 -1.96 11.77
CA ALA A 101 -9.61 -1.57 11.42
C ALA A 101 -10.36 -1.10 12.69
N PRO A 102 -11.20 -0.05 12.60
CA PRO A 102 -12.14 0.28 13.67
C PRO A 102 -13.01 -0.92 14.02
N SER A 103 -13.45 -1.04 15.28
CA SER A 103 -14.24 -2.18 15.77
C SER A 103 -15.55 -2.43 15.00
N GLN A 104 -16.05 -1.43 14.26
CA GLN A 104 -17.26 -1.50 13.44
C GLN A 104 -17.02 -1.81 11.95
N SER A 105 -15.76 -2.04 11.54
CA SER A 105 -15.36 -2.15 10.13
C SER A 105 -15.18 -3.60 9.66
N GLY A 106 -15.78 -4.57 10.36
CA GLY A 106 -15.60 -6.01 10.08
C GLY A 106 -16.25 -6.51 8.79
N ASP A 107 -17.13 -5.73 8.17
CA ASP A 107 -17.80 -6.11 6.92
C ASP A 107 -16.92 -5.77 5.69
N PRO A 108 -16.97 -6.56 4.60
CA PRO A 108 -16.18 -6.36 3.37
C PRO A 108 -16.63 -5.13 2.54
N VAL A 109 -17.25 -4.14 3.19
CA VAL A 109 -17.81 -2.94 2.57
C VAL A 109 -16.86 -1.75 2.73
N PRO A 110 -16.87 -0.79 1.78
CA PRO A 110 -16.09 0.43 1.91
C PRO A 110 -16.43 1.20 3.20
N CYS A 111 -15.41 1.65 3.91
CA CYS A 111 -15.59 2.51 5.09
C CYS A 111 -15.97 3.94 4.68
N SER A 112 -16.73 4.61 5.54
CA SER A 112 -17.06 6.03 5.36
C SER A 112 -15.81 6.91 5.42
N GLY A 113 -15.66 7.81 4.45
CA GLY A 113 -14.58 8.81 4.42
C GLY A 113 -14.76 9.96 5.42
N ARG A 114 -15.86 10.02 6.17
CA ARG A 114 -16.06 11.03 7.23
C ARG A 114 -15.14 10.70 8.41
N ARG A 115 -14.55 11.73 9.05
CA ARG A 115 -13.42 11.64 10.01
C ARG A 115 -13.59 10.65 11.18
N GLN A 116 -14.79 10.15 11.44
CA GLN A 116 -15.11 9.22 12.54
C GLN A 116 -14.57 7.79 12.34
N TYR A 117 -14.22 7.39 11.11
CA TYR A 117 -13.80 6.01 10.78
C TYR A 117 -12.39 5.90 10.16
N GLY A 118 -11.50 6.84 10.47
CA GLY A 118 -10.11 6.80 10.00
C GLY A 118 -9.31 5.63 10.60
N MET A 119 -8.46 4.98 9.80
CA MET A 119 -7.53 3.95 10.29
C MET A 119 -6.58 4.55 11.34
N ALA A 120 -6.49 3.91 12.51
CA ALA A 120 -5.50 4.27 13.53
C ALA A 120 -4.09 3.94 13.04
N ARG A 121 -3.13 4.84 13.29
CA ARG A 121 -1.71 4.61 13.02
C ARG A 121 -1.15 3.80 14.20
N LEU A 122 -0.46 2.69 13.95
CA LEU A 122 0.26 1.95 15.00
C LEU A 122 1.29 2.89 15.66
N PRO A 123 1.46 2.85 16.99
CA PRO A 123 2.62 3.46 17.63
C PRO A 123 3.88 2.77 17.09
N GLU A 124 4.92 3.56 16.82
CA GLU A 124 6.20 3.08 16.30
C GLU A 124 6.79 2.02 17.26
N LEU A 125 7.22 0.88 16.71
CA LEU A 125 7.99 -0.17 17.37
C LEU A 125 9.48 0.06 17.11
#